data_AF-A0A353WPM4-F1
#
_entry.id   AF-A0A353WPM4-F1
#
_cell.length_a   1.000
_cell.length_b   1.000
_cell.length_c   1.000
_cell.angle_alpha   90.00
_cell.angle_beta   90.00
_cell.angle_gamma   90.00
#
_symmetry.space_group_name_H-M   'P 1'
#
loop_
_entity.id
_entity.type
_entity.pdbx_description
1 polymer ?
#
loop_
_entity_poly.entity_id
_entity_poly.type
_entity_poly.pdbx_seq_one_letter_code
_entity_poly.pdbx_strand_id
1 'polypeptide(L)'
;MIFRIFESMKSTLKLIFSIVILTLYGLPSFAQGKVYTRKARMADFPTCTTKIVSSGDSFLDIAFRKEISTRWRISPYEFCTPQEYDQLKTDNSLYFLYIGTDGGVCFLVLEKGGKEEAENNLGRPFEVVRIPICSQSMPNGRELMYIGAYLDVLQAYTEDAMVSEQAAYSGLKWYNKPFTGKTVCFEQDLSDTLFTEGRPDTIVSIYINPDEPGKDKKCFRMLISTDTHELFYYKELPFKKGDEMPFSEKEKVRIGKKNTIIGE
;
A
#
# COMPACT_ATOMS: atom_id res chain seq x y z
N MET A 1 11.29 41.55 -67.32
CA MET A 1 10.32 40.43 -67.16
C MET A 1 10.92 39.25 -66.40
N ILE A 2 12.19 38.88 -66.61
CA ILE A 2 12.87 37.74 -65.96
C ILE A 2 13.06 37.90 -64.44
N PHE A 3 13.30 39.13 -63.95
CA PHE A 3 13.58 39.40 -62.53
C PHE A 3 12.38 39.11 -61.59
N ARG A 4 11.13 39.33 -62.06
CA ARG A 4 9.91 39.06 -61.29
C ARG A 4 9.61 37.56 -61.13
N ILE A 5 10.05 36.73 -62.06
CA ILE A 5 9.85 35.26 -62.02
C ILE A 5 10.75 34.64 -60.94
N PHE A 6 11.99 35.13 -60.80
CA PHE A 6 12.96 34.61 -59.83
C PHE A 6 12.60 34.93 -58.37
N GLU A 7 11.94 36.07 -58.13
CA GLU A 7 11.49 36.50 -56.81
C GLU A 7 10.25 35.71 -56.34
N SER A 8 9.32 35.44 -57.27
CA SER A 8 8.17 34.57 -57.05
C SER A 8 8.56 33.14 -56.69
N MET A 9 9.61 32.60 -57.32
CA MET A 9 10.10 31.23 -57.10
C MET A 9 10.73 31.05 -55.70
N LYS A 10 11.39 32.08 -55.17
CA LYS A 10 11.95 32.07 -53.80
C LYS A 10 10.86 32.13 -52.73
N SER A 11 9.75 32.81 -53.01
CA SER A 11 8.59 32.89 -52.12
C SER A 11 7.84 31.55 -52.04
N THR A 12 7.58 30.91 -53.17
CA THR A 12 6.93 29.58 -53.21
C THR A 12 7.83 28.48 -52.66
N LEU A 13 9.14 28.52 -52.87
CA LEU A 13 10.06 27.54 -52.29
C LEU A 13 10.15 27.66 -50.75
N LYS A 14 10.12 28.89 -50.21
CA LYS A 14 10.03 29.13 -48.76
C LYS A 14 8.69 28.66 -48.18
N LEU A 15 7.59 28.85 -48.91
CA LEU A 15 6.26 28.38 -48.50
C LEU A 15 6.22 26.84 -48.42
N ILE A 16 6.76 26.15 -49.42
CA ILE A 16 6.84 24.69 -49.45
C ILE A 16 7.74 24.17 -48.31
N PHE A 17 8.88 24.81 -48.06
CA PHE A 17 9.78 24.44 -46.97
C PHE A 17 9.14 24.62 -45.58
N SER A 18 8.37 25.69 -45.39
CA SER A 18 7.60 25.92 -44.17
C SER A 18 6.47 24.90 -43.96
N ILE A 19 5.79 24.46 -45.03
CA ILE A 19 4.74 23.43 -44.95
C ILE A 19 5.33 22.05 -44.62
N VAL A 20 6.49 21.71 -45.17
CA VAL A 20 7.22 20.45 -44.86
C VAL A 20 7.71 20.43 -43.41
N ILE A 21 8.21 21.57 -42.90
CA ILE A 21 8.59 21.71 -41.49
C ILE A 21 7.36 21.60 -40.59
N LEU A 22 6.24 22.24 -40.92
CA LEU A 22 5.01 22.19 -40.11
C LEU A 22 4.37 20.80 -40.08
N THR A 23 4.53 20.01 -41.15
CA THR A 23 4.05 18.62 -41.22
C THR A 23 4.97 17.64 -40.50
N LEU A 24 6.28 17.92 -40.42
CA LEU A 24 7.24 17.14 -39.62
C LEU A 24 7.08 17.32 -38.10
N TYR A 25 6.55 18.47 -37.64
CA TYR A 25 6.22 18.72 -36.22
C TYR A 25 4.77 18.37 -35.84
N GLY A 26 3.94 17.98 -36.81
CA GLY A 26 2.52 17.72 -36.64
C GLY A 26 2.15 16.25 -36.38
N LEU A 27 3.13 15.35 -36.19
CA LEU A 27 2.82 14.04 -35.63
C LEU A 27 2.32 14.27 -34.21
N PRO A 28 1.05 13.97 -33.90
CA PRO A 28 0.66 14.02 -32.51
C PRO A 28 1.50 12.96 -31.80
N SER A 29 2.28 13.40 -30.82
CA SER A 29 2.91 12.52 -29.85
C SER A 29 1.81 11.91 -28.96
N PHE A 30 0.92 11.11 -29.55
CA PHE A 30 -0.03 10.23 -28.87
C PHE A 30 0.60 8.85 -28.63
N ALA A 31 1.93 8.77 -28.60
CA ALA A 31 2.66 7.59 -28.15
C ALA A 31 3.05 7.66 -26.66
N GLN A 32 2.47 8.60 -25.89
CA GLN A 32 2.43 8.48 -24.44
C GLN A 32 1.23 7.59 -24.10
N GLY A 33 1.50 6.30 -23.85
CA GLY A 33 0.49 5.31 -23.48
C GLY A 33 -0.45 5.84 -22.39
N LYS A 34 -1.75 5.50 -22.49
CA LYS A 34 -2.77 5.95 -21.53
C LYS A 34 -2.35 5.58 -20.10
N VAL A 35 -2.09 6.57 -19.27
CA VAL A 35 -1.83 6.38 -17.84
C VAL A 35 -3.16 6.45 -17.09
N TYR A 36 -3.55 5.33 -16.49
CA TYR A 36 -4.73 5.21 -15.66
C TYR A 36 -4.43 5.56 -14.20
N THR A 37 -5.44 6.05 -13.48
CA THR A 37 -5.31 6.41 -12.06
C THR A 37 -5.17 5.18 -11.17
N ARG A 38 -4.73 5.35 -9.92
CA ARG A 38 -4.62 4.22 -8.96
C ARG A 38 -5.97 3.56 -8.72
N LYS A 39 -7.03 4.35 -8.55
CA LYS A 39 -8.41 3.84 -8.43
C LYS A 39 -8.82 3.02 -9.66
N ALA A 40 -8.56 3.53 -10.87
CA ALA A 40 -8.92 2.83 -12.10
C ALA A 40 -8.21 1.47 -12.24
N ARG A 41 -6.98 1.33 -11.73
CA ARG A 41 -6.24 0.05 -11.70
C ARG A 41 -6.84 -1.00 -10.76
N MET A 42 -7.75 -0.60 -9.86
CA MET A 42 -8.40 -1.46 -8.87
C MET A 42 -9.88 -1.70 -9.14
N ALA A 43 -10.43 -1.17 -10.24
CA ALA A 43 -11.87 -1.19 -10.49
C ALA A 43 -12.46 -2.61 -10.66
N ASP A 44 -11.63 -3.57 -11.04
CA ASP A 44 -11.99 -4.98 -11.24
C ASP A 44 -11.75 -5.86 -10.01
N PHE A 45 -11.15 -5.32 -8.95
CA PHE A 45 -10.74 -6.07 -7.76
C PHE A 45 -11.85 -6.95 -7.15
N PRO A 46 -13.11 -6.48 -6.96
CA PRO A 46 -14.16 -7.31 -6.34
C PRO A 46 -14.55 -8.54 -7.16
N THR A 47 -14.24 -8.53 -8.47
CA THR A 47 -14.56 -9.61 -9.40
C THR A 47 -13.38 -10.51 -9.73
N CYS A 48 -12.15 -10.10 -9.39
CA CYS A 48 -10.94 -10.86 -9.64
C CYS A 48 -10.62 -11.81 -8.48
N THR A 49 -10.11 -13.00 -8.82
CA THR A 49 -9.64 -13.95 -7.81
C THR A 49 -8.34 -13.44 -7.17
N THR A 50 -8.32 -13.39 -5.84
CA THR A 50 -7.11 -13.14 -5.06
C THR A 50 -6.45 -14.46 -4.68
N LYS A 51 -5.24 -14.68 -5.18
CA LYS A 51 -4.37 -15.81 -4.84
C LYS A 51 -3.68 -15.53 -3.51
N ILE A 52 -4.00 -16.33 -2.52
CA ILE A 52 -3.41 -16.25 -1.17
C ILE A 52 -2.14 -17.10 -1.18
N VAL A 53 -0.98 -16.43 -1.26
CA VAL A 53 0.31 -17.12 -1.36
C VAL A 53 0.75 -17.57 0.03
N SER A 54 0.87 -18.88 0.20
CA SER A 54 1.16 -19.49 1.50
C SER A 54 1.88 -20.82 1.29
N SER A 55 2.94 -21.07 2.05
CA SER A 55 3.68 -22.35 2.00
C SER A 55 3.09 -23.40 2.94
N GLY A 56 2.43 -22.97 4.02
CA GLY A 56 1.86 -23.81 5.07
C GLY A 56 2.81 -24.12 6.23
N ASP A 57 4.03 -23.58 6.22
CA ASP A 57 5.13 -24.16 7.02
C ASP A 57 5.46 -23.38 8.32
N SER A 58 5.04 -22.12 8.44
CA SER A 58 5.34 -21.29 9.62
C SER A 58 4.09 -21.01 10.45
N PHE A 59 4.25 -20.80 11.76
CA PHE A 59 3.13 -20.43 12.64
C PHE A 59 2.40 -19.16 12.16
N LEU A 60 3.16 -18.17 11.69
CA LEU A 60 2.61 -16.95 11.12
C LEU A 60 1.79 -17.23 9.86
N ASP A 61 2.30 -18.08 8.98
CA ASP A 61 1.58 -18.46 7.77
C ASP A 61 0.31 -19.27 8.08
N ILE A 62 0.37 -20.20 9.05
CA ILE A 62 -0.80 -20.94 9.52
C ILE A 62 -1.87 -19.99 10.10
N ALA A 63 -1.46 -19.03 10.94
CA ALA A 63 -2.35 -18.03 11.50
C ALA A 63 -2.96 -17.14 10.40
N PHE A 64 -2.15 -16.69 9.46
CA PHE A 64 -2.59 -15.93 8.29
C PHE A 64 -3.64 -16.69 7.46
N ARG A 65 -3.40 -17.96 7.11
CA ARG A 65 -4.38 -18.81 6.39
C ARG A 65 -5.70 -18.96 7.15
N LYS A 66 -5.62 -19.13 8.47
CA LYS A 66 -6.80 -19.24 9.33
C LYS A 66 -7.62 -17.95 9.31
N GLU A 67 -6.97 -16.80 9.48
CA GLU A 67 -7.66 -15.51 9.46
C GLU A 67 -8.24 -15.18 8.08
N ILE A 68 -7.53 -15.50 6.98
CA ILE A 68 -8.08 -15.42 5.62
C ILE A 68 -9.38 -16.21 5.50
N SER A 69 -9.36 -17.47 5.93
CA SER A 69 -10.53 -18.37 5.83
C SER A 69 -11.71 -17.91 6.69
N THR A 70 -11.45 -17.08 7.70
CA THR A 70 -12.46 -16.61 8.65
C THR A 70 -13.02 -15.24 8.28
N ARG A 71 -12.22 -14.37 7.67
CA ARG A 71 -12.52 -12.93 7.56
C ARG A 71 -12.46 -12.37 6.15
N TRP A 72 -11.83 -13.04 5.18
CA TRP A 72 -11.70 -12.49 3.83
C TRP A 72 -13.06 -12.39 3.14
N ARG A 73 -13.42 -11.19 2.66
CA ARG A 73 -14.78 -10.91 2.15
C ARG A 73 -14.84 -9.98 0.94
N ILE A 74 -13.72 -9.41 0.51
CA ILE A 74 -13.70 -8.32 -0.48
C ILE A 74 -13.48 -8.79 -1.93
N SER A 75 -13.19 -10.08 -2.13
CA SER A 75 -13.03 -10.71 -3.44
C SER A 75 -13.09 -12.25 -3.32
N PRO A 76 -13.36 -13.00 -4.40
CA PRO A 76 -13.10 -14.44 -4.44
C PRO A 76 -11.63 -14.73 -4.15
N TYR A 77 -11.33 -15.83 -3.45
CA TYR A 77 -9.95 -16.20 -3.14
C TYR A 77 -9.68 -17.69 -3.29
N GLU A 78 -8.42 -18.01 -3.56
CA GLU A 78 -7.89 -19.37 -3.60
C GLU A 78 -6.48 -19.37 -3.00
N PHE A 79 -6.12 -20.41 -2.25
CA PHE A 79 -4.74 -20.58 -1.81
C PHE A 79 -3.85 -21.02 -2.97
N CYS A 80 -2.63 -20.50 -3.02
CA CYS A 80 -1.59 -20.99 -3.92
C CYS A 80 -0.24 -21.08 -3.20
N THR A 81 0.61 -21.96 -3.70
CA THR A 81 1.99 -22.13 -3.25
C THR A 81 2.88 -20.99 -3.77
N PRO A 82 4.05 -20.74 -3.15
CA PRO A 82 5.03 -19.80 -3.69
C PRO A 82 5.48 -20.12 -5.13
N GLN A 83 5.55 -21.40 -5.49
CA GLN A 83 5.92 -21.85 -6.84
C GLN A 83 4.83 -21.49 -7.86
N GLU A 84 3.56 -21.68 -7.51
CA GLU A 84 2.44 -21.25 -8.36
C GLU A 84 2.39 -19.73 -8.49
N TYR A 85 2.67 -18.99 -7.42
CA TYR A 85 2.79 -17.53 -7.46
C TYR A 85 3.84 -17.10 -8.50
N ASP A 86 5.03 -17.69 -8.49
CA ASP A 86 6.08 -17.33 -9.45
C ASP A 86 5.68 -17.55 -10.92
N GLN A 87 4.81 -18.54 -11.18
CA GLN A 87 4.27 -18.83 -12.51
C GLN A 87 3.14 -17.86 -12.90
N LEU A 88 2.33 -17.43 -11.93
CA LEU A 88 1.09 -16.69 -12.15
C LEU A 88 1.23 -15.17 -11.98
N LYS A 89 2.26 -14.66 -11.31
CA LYS A 89 2.41 -13.23 -10.98
C LYS A 89 2.37 -12.26 -12.17
N THR A 90 2.56 -12.78 -13.39
CA THR A 90 2.47 -11.98 -14.63
C THR A 90 1.06 -11.86 -15.20
N ASP A 91 0.09 -12.58 -14.64
CA ASP A 91 -1.32 -12.53 -15.02
C ASP A 91 -1.99 -11.31 -14.39
N ASN A 92 -2.45 -10.38 -15.24
CA ASN A 92 -3.09 -9.14 -14.78
C ASN A 92 -4.56 -9.31 -14.38
N SER A 93 -5.13 -10.52 -14.53
CA SER A 93 -6.48 -10.85 -14.07
C SER A 93 -6.49 -11.36 -12.62
N LEU A 94 -5.31 -11.57 -12.03
CA LEU A 94 -5.13 -12.07 -10.68
C LEU A 94 -4.60 -10.98 -9.73
N TYR A 95 -5.05 -11.08 -8.48
CA TYR A 95 -4.45 -10.40 -7.35
C TYR A 95 -3.71 -11.41 -6.48
N PHE A 96 -2.71 -10.95 -5.74
CA PHE A 96 -1.89 -11.76 -4.86
C PHE A 96 -1.85 -11.12 -3.49
N LEU A 97 -2.13 -11.92 -2.46
CA LEU A 97 -1.99 -11.54 -1.06
C LEU A 97 -1.00 -12.48 -0.39
N TYR A 98 0.07 -11.91 0.16
CA TYR A 98 1.16 -12.70 0.72
C TYR A 98 1.90 -11.95 1.83
N ILE A 99 2.70 -12.70 2.59
CA ILE A 99 3.64 -12.13 3.56
C ILE A 99 4.98 -11.96 2.86
N GLY A 100 5.33 -10.71 2.56
CA GLY A 100 6.61 -10.33 1.96
C GLY A 100 7.57 -9.76 2.99
N THR A 101 8.84 -9.65 2.62
CA THR A 101 9.86 -9.03 3.46
C THR A 101 10.56 -7.92 2.70
N ASP A 102 10.69 -6.76 3.33
CA ASP A 102 11.45 -5.63 2.79
C ASP A 102 12.10 -4.85 3.93
N GLY A 103 13.33 -4.38 3.74
CA GLY A 103 14.00 -3.54 4.74
C GLY A 103 14.11 -4.16 6.14
N GLY A 104 14.12 -5.49 6.30
CA GLY A 104 14.16 -6.17 7.61
C GLY A 104 12.82 -6.19 8.36
N VAL A 105 11.71 -5.94 7.66
CA VAL A 105 10.35 -5.96 8.19
C VAL A 105 9.50 -6.88 7.32
N CYS A 106 8.65 -7.67 7.96
CA CYS A 106 7.63 -8.47 7.29
C CYS A 106 6.41 -7.57 7.01
N PHE A 107 5.79 -7.75 5.85
CA PHE A 107 4.62 -7.03 5.40
C PHE A 107 3.54 -7.99 4.92
N LEU A 108 2.30 -7.68 5.23
CA LEU A 108 1.15 -8.20 4.50
C LEU A 108 0.96 -7.34 3.24
N VAL A 109 1.11 -7.93 2.06
CA VAL A 109 1.13 -7.23 0.77
C VAL A 109 0.00 -7.71 -0.11
N LEU A 110 -0.83 -6.76 -0.58
CA LEU A 110 -1.80 -6.99 -1.65
C LEU A 110 -1.31 -6.31 -2.92
N GLU A 111 -1.20 -7.08 -3.99
CA GLU A 111 -0.81 -6.57 -5.30
C GLU A 111 -1.61 -7.18 -6.45
N LYS A 112 -1.68 -6.46 -7.56
CA LYS A 112 -2.18 -6.96 -8.84
C LYS A 112 -1.00 -7.51 -9.64
N GLY A 113 -1.19 -8.68 -10.24
CA GLY A 113 -0.24 -9.23 -11.19
C GLY A 113 -0.13 -8.39 -12.46
N GLY A 114 0.88 -8.71 -13.28
CA GLY A 114 1.06 -8.06 -14.57
C GLY A 114 2.49 -8.16 -15.09
N LYS A 115 2.74 -7.52 -16.24
CA LYS A 115 4.05 -7.48 -16.90
C LYS A 115 4.60 -6.07 -16.89
N GLU A 116 5.86 -5.91 -16.51
CA GLU A 116 6.52 -4.58 -16.47
C GLU A 116 6.52 -3.91 -17.85
N GLU A 117 6.69 -4.71 -18.91
CA GLU A 117 6.68 -4.29 -20.30
C GLU A 117 5.29 -4.00 -20.89
N ALA A 118 4.21 -4.04 -20.09
CA ALA A 118 2.87 -3.75 -20.61
C ALA A 118 2.75 -2.31 -21.16
N GLU A 119 2.02 -2.19 -22.27
CA GLU A 119 1.84 -0.96 -23.05
C GLU A 119 1.30 0.21 -22.21
N ASN A 120 0.38 -0.10 -21.30
CA ASN A 120 -0.17 0.84 -20.34
C ASN A 120 -0.02 0.32 -18.91
N ASN A 121 -0.24 1.20 -17.93
CA ASN A 121 -0.07 0.86 -16.52
C ASN A 121 -1.18 -0.04 -15.94
N LEU A 122 -2.30 -0.31 -16.63
CA LEU A 122 -3.27 -1.30 -16.15
C LEU A 122 -2.70 -2.73 -16.22
N GLY A 123 -1.86 -3.02 -17.22
CA GLY A 123 -1.24 -4.33 -17.40
C GLY A 123 0.05 -4.55 -16.62
N ARG A 124 0.55 -3.51 -15.93
CA ARG A 124 1.76 -3.60 -15.10
C ARG A 124 1.43 -4.04 -13.68
N PRO A 125 2.36 -4.71 -12.97
CA PRO A 125 2.22 -5.01 -11.56
C PRO A 125 1.84 -3.76 -10.76
N PHE A 126 1.00 -3.95 -9.74
CA PHE A 126 0.48 -2.86 -8.94
C PHE A 126 0.35 -3.25 -7.47
N GLU A 127 1.23 -2.73 -6.63
CA GLU A 127 1.00 -2.80 -5.20
C GLU A 127 -0.19 -1.92 -4.81
N VAL A 128 -1.24 -2.56 -4.31
CA VAL A 128 -2.45 -1.92 -3.79
C VAL A 128 -2.12 -1.32 -2.42
N VAL A 129 -1.62 -2.16 -1.51
CA VAL A 129 -1.26 -1.80 -0.14
C VAL A 129 -0.27 -2.79 0.45
N ARG A 130 0.57 -2.30 1.35
CA ARG A 130 1.40 -3.11 2.24
C ARG A 130 1.24 -2.66 3.69
N ILE A 131 1.06 -3.60 4.61
CA ILE A 131 0.93 -3.34 6.05
C ILE A 131 2.11 -3.99 6.77
N PRO A 132 2.90 -3.24 7.56
CA PRO A 132 3.98 -3.83 8.37
C PRO A 132 3.38 -4.71 9.46
N ILE A 133 3.90 -5.92 9.64
CA ILE A 133 3.36 -6.88 10.63
C ILE A 133 4.33 -7.17 11.79
N CYS A 134 5.62 -7.33 11.51
CA CYS A 134 6.67 -7.58 12.52
C CYS A 134 8.07 -7.35 11.95
N SER A 135 9.09 -7.37 12.83
CA SER A 135 10.48 -7.46 12.38
C SER A 135 10.75 -8.82 11.72
N GLN A 136 11.69 -8.87 10.78
CA GLN A 136 12.01 -10.09 10.03
C GLN A 136 12.66 -11.18 10.92
N SER A 137 13.64 -10.81 11.76
CA SER A 137 14.41 -11.80 12.52
C SER A 137 13.83 -12.14 13.90
N MET A 138 12.87 -11.34 14.40
CA MET A 138 12.29 -11.47 15.74
C MET A 138 10.75 -11.40 15.72
N PRO A 139 10.06 -12.44 15.22
CA PRO A 139 8.64 -12.63 15.51
C PRO A 139 8.49 -12.89 17.02
N ASN A 140 7.75 -12.02 17.73
CA ASN A 140 7.56 -12.11 19.18
C ASN A 140 6.18 -12.69 19.54
N GLY A 141 5.46 -13.22 18.54
CA GLY A 141 4.12 -13.77 18.70
C GLY A 141 3.01 -12.72 18.63
N ARG A 142 3.31 -11.42 18.80
CA ARG A 142 2.29 -10.35 18.66
C ARG A 142 1.73 -10.34 17.25
N GLU A 143 2.53 -10.61 16.23
CA GLU A 143 2.06 -10.70 14.85
C GLU A 143 0.95 -11.75 14.67
N LEU A 144 1.00 -12.86 15.40
CA LEU A 144 -0.03 -13.92 15.34
C LEU A 144 -1.36 -13.42 15.90
N MET A 145 -1.29 -12.57 16.92
CA MET A 145 -2.43 -11.97 17.60
C MET A 145 -3.06 -10.84 16.77
N TYR A 146 -2.25 -9.99 16.15
CA TYR A 146 -2.73 -8.84 15.38
C TYR A 146 -3.03 -9.16 13.90
N ILE A 147 -2.70 -10.35 13.38
CA ILE A 147 -2.89 -10.67 11.95
C ILE A 147 -4.32 -10.50 11.46
N GLY A 148 -5.31 -10.80 12.30
CA GLY A 148 -6.73 -10.53 12.00
C GLY A 148 -7.01 -9.04 11.82
N ALA A 149 -6.48 -8.18 12.69
CA ALA A 149 -6.60 -6.73 12.55
C ALA A 149 -5.86 -6.19 11.32
N TYR A 150 -4.66 -6.69 11.02
CA TYR A 150 -3.94 -6.29 9.81
C TYR A 150 -4.74 -6.64 8.54
N LEU A 151 -5.40 -7.80 8.51
CA LEU A 151 -6.29 -8.17 7.42
C LEU A 151 -7.52 -7.28 7.33
N ASP A 152 -8.13 -6.91 8.45
CA ASP A 152 -9.27 -6.00 8.46
C ASP A 152 -8.89 -4.59 7.99
N VAL A 153 -7.73 -4.07 8.41
CA VAL A 153 -7.17 -2.79 7.93
C VAL A 153 -6.87 -2.85 6.43
N LEU A 154 -6.29 -3.95 5.94
CA LEU A 154 -5.98 -4.14 4.51
C LEU A 154 -7.25 -4.10 3.68
N GLN A 155 -8.29 -4.81 4.14
CA GLN A 155 -9.56 -4.87 3.43
C GLN A 155 -10.25 -3.51 3.40
N ALA A 156 -10.35 -2.84 4.56
CA ALA A 156 -10.93 -1.50 4.66
C ALA A 156 -10.22 -0.49 3.77
N TYR A 157 -8.87 -0.51 3.74
CA TYR A 157 -8.12 0.35 2.83
C TYR A 157 -8.42 0.05 1.36
N THR A 158 -8.49 -1.23 1.00
CA THR A 158 -8.73 -1.65 -0.39
C THR A 158 -10.10 -1.17 -0.86
N GLU A 159 -11.13 -1.31 -0.02
CA GLU A 159 -12.47 -0.78 -0.27
C GLU A 159 -12.47 0.74 -0.46
N ASP A 160 -11.82 1.48 0.44
CA ASP A 160 -11.69 2.95 0.35
C ASP A 160 -10.95 3.38 -0.94
N ALA A 161 -9.87 2.68 -1.30
CA ALA A 161 -9.05 2.98 -2.46
C ALA A 161 -9.78 2.68 -3.80
N MET A 162 -10.71 1.72 -3.82
CA MET A 162 -11.55 1.45 -4.99
C MET A 162 -12.56 2.58 -5.27
N VAL A 163 -12.98 3.33 -4.26
CA VAL A 163 -14.00 4.37 -4.40
C VAL A 163 -13.43 5.78 -4.38
N SER A 164 -12.28 6.01 -3.75
CA SER A 164 -11.65 7.32 -3.55
C SER A 164 -10.23 7.39 -4.10
N GLU A 165 -10.01 8.28 -5.09
CA GLU A 165 -8.66 8.59 -5.59
C GLU A 165 -7.76 9.11 -4.47
N GLN A 166 -8.30 9.95 -3.58
CA GLN A 166 -7.53 10.50 -2.48
C GLN A 166 -7.04 9.41 -1.53
N ALA A 167 -7.88 8.40 -1.24
CA ALA A 167 -7.47 7.25 -0.45
C ALA A 167 -6.38 6.44 -1.19
N ALA A 168 -6.62 6.12 -2.47
CA ALA A 168 -5.70 5.35 -3.30
C ALA A 168 -4.29 5.96 -3.42
N TYR A 169 -4.17 7.29 -3.41
CA TYR A 169 -2.89 8.00 -3.43
C TYR A 169 -2.30 8.25 -2.03
N SER A 170 -3.12 8.33 -0.99
CA SER A 170 -2.65 8.57 0.39
C SER A 170 -2.06 7.33 1.05
N GLY A 171 -2.44 6.12 0.59
CA GLY A 171 -2.10 4.88 1.28
C GLY A 171 -2.72 4.85 2.68
N LEU A 172 -2.10 4.11 3.59
CA LEU A 172 -2.57 4.01 4.98
C LEU A 172 -2.60 5.35 5.74
N LYS A 173 -1.90 6.38 5.25
CA LYS A 173 -1.99 7.74 5.82
C LYS A 173 -3.37 8.37 5.62
N TRP A 174 -4.20 7.81 4.75
CA TRP A 174 -5.62 8.15 4.60
C TRP A 174 -6.36 8.14 5.95
N TYR A 175 -5.96 7.25 6.86
CA TYR A 175 -6.55 7.09 8.18
C TYR A 175 -6.04 8.06 9.25
N ASN A 176 -5.08 8.93 8.94
CA ASN A 176 -4.56 9.94 9.88
C ASN A 176 -5.54 11.12 10.07
N LYS A 177 -6.82 10.80 10.31
CA LYS A 177 -7.89 11.75 10.57
C LYS A 177 -7.97 12.02 12.08
N PRO A 178 -8.37 13.23 12.51
CA PRO A 178 -8.59 13.49 13.92
C PRO A 178 -9.66 12.56 14.50
N PHE A 179 -9.37 11.96 15.65
CA PHE A 179 -10.31 11.18 16.44
C PHE A 179 -10.36 11.72 17.87
N THR A 180 -11.49 11.52 18.55
CA THR A 180 -11.79 12.13 19.85
C THR A 180 -12.56 11.18 20.74
N GLY A 181 -12.40 11.31 22.06
CA GLY A 181 -13.18 10.57 23.04
C GLY A 181 -12.79 9.09 23.16
N LYS A 182 -11.63 8.69 22.63
CA LYS A 182 -11.11 7.32 22.73
C LYS A 182 -10.14 7.19 23.90
N THR A 183 -9.97 5.97 24.38
CA THR A 183 -8.87 5.60 25.29
C THR A 183 -7.70 5.09 24.46
N VAL A 184 -6.49 5.62 24.65
CA VAL A 184 -5.31 5.25 23.87
C VAL A 184 -4.22 4.70 24.80
N CYS A 185 -3.77 3.47 24.53
CA CYS A 185 -2.70 2.80 25.27
C CYS A 185 -1.39 2.81 24.47
N PHE A 186 -0.31 3.30 25.08
CA PHE A 186 1.03 3.32 24.44
C PHE A 186 2.00 2.26 24.97
N GLU A 187 1.77 1.76 26.18
CA GLU A 187 2.49 0.60 26.72
C GLU A 187 2.13 -0.69 25.94
N GLN A 188 3.13 -1.45 25.50
CA GLN A 188 2.92 -2.62 24.64
C GLN A 188 2.22 -3.80 25.33
N ASP A 189 2.62 -4.15 26.55
CA ASP A 189 2.07 -5.34 27.23
C ASP A 189 0.61 -5.12 27.66
N LEU A 190 0.29 -3.90 28.11
CA LEU A 190 -1.09 -3.49 28.35
C LEU A 190 -1.88 -3.40 27.04
N SER A 191 -1.26 -2.93 25.94
CA SER A 191 -1.89 -2.93 24.62
C SER A 191 -2.32 -4.32 24.17
N ASP A 192 -1.45 -5.31 24.34
CA ASP A 192 -1.76 -6.70 24.00
C ASP A 192 -2.93 -7.22 24.85
N THR A 193 -2.92 -6.96 26.16
CA THR A 193 -4.03 -7.37 27.04
C THR A 193 -5.36 -6.76 26.58
N LEU A 194 -5.40 -5.44 26.36
CA LEU A 194 -6.61 -4.72 25.96
C LEU A 194 -7.12 -5.14 24.57
N PHE A 195 -6.22 -5.48 23.66
CA PHE A 195 -6.57 -5.97 22.33
C PHE A 195 -7.15 -7.39 22.39
N THR A 196 -6.57 -8.28 23.20
CA THR A 196 -7.13 -9.63 23.42
C THR A 196 -8.54 -9.57 23.99
N GLU A 197 -8.77 -8.63 24.91
CA GLU A 197 -10.08 -8.43 25.54
C GLU A 197 -11.13 -7.80 24.60
N GLY A 198 -10.71 -7.25 23.46
CA GLY A 198 -11.61 -6.55 22.53
C GLY A 198 -12.27 -5.34 23.19
N ARG A 199 -11.54 -4.59 24.02
CA ARG A 199 -12.12 -3.54 24.85
C ARG A 199 -12.78 -2.45 23.99
N PRO A 200 -14.03 -2.03 24.26
CA PRO A 200 -14.67 -1.00 23.46
C PRO A 200 -14.01 0.37 23.63
N ASP A 201 -14.11 1.22 22.61
CA ASP A 201 -13.61 2.60 22.59
C ASP A 201 -12.12 2.75 22.95
N THR A 202 -11.37 1.68 22.79
CA THR A 202 -9.95 1.59 23.14
C THR A 202 -9.12 1.41 21.86
N ILE A 203 -7.99 2.11 21.83
CA ILE A 203 -7.04 2.13 20.74
C ILE A 203 -5.69 1.77 21.32
N VAL A 204 -5.01 0.82 20.69
CA VAL A 204 -3.70 0.35 21.12
C VAL A 204 -2.62 0.78 20.15
N SER A 205 -1.43 1.01 20.69
CA SER A 205 -0.27 1.37 19.88
C SER A 205 0.50 0.13 19.45
N ILE A 206 0.87 0.10 18.18
CA ILE A 206 1.76 -0.91 17.63
C ILE A 206 2.92 -0.15 16.99
N TYR A 207 4.15 -0.54 17.32
CA TYR A 207 5.33 -0.04 16.62
C TYR A 207 6.21 -1.20 16.18
N ILE A 208 6.72 -1.10 14.95
CA ILE A 208 7.51 -2.14 14.31
C ILE A 208 8.82 -1.50 13.86
N ASN A 209 9.92 -2.04 14.37
CA ASN A 209 11.27 -1.64 14.01
C ASN A 209 11.93 -2.79 13.24
N PRO A 210 12.75 -2.51 12.22
CA PRO A 210 13.70 -3.48 11.69
C PRO A 210 14.70 -3.90 12.77
N ASP A 211 15.32 -5.07 12.58
CA ASP A 211 16.32 -5.60 13.51
C ASP A 211 17.56 -4.70 13.62
N GLU A 212 17.97 -4.11 12.49
CA GLU A 212 19.16 -3.27 12.41
C GLU A 212 18.86 -1.91 11.76
N PRO A 213 19.44 -0.82 12.30
CA PRO A 213 19.31 0.49 11.70
C PRO A 213 20.04 0.55 10.36
N GLY A 214 19.58 1.44 9.48
CA GLY A 214 20.17 1.60 8.16
C GLY A 214 19.60 2.77 7.38
N LYS A 215 20.33 3.18 6.33
CA LYS A 215 19.96 4.34 5.52
C LYS A 215 18.58 4.20 4.85
N ASP A 216 18.25 2.98 4.44
CA ASP A 216 17.02 2.64 3.72
C ASP A 216 16.01 1.88 4.61
N LYS A 217 16.29 1.78 5.91
CA LYS A 217 15.45 1.09 6.89
C LYS A 217 14.36 2.01 7.42
N LYS A 218 13.18 1.46 7.67
CA LYS A 218 12.01 2.22 8.16
C LYS A 218 11.37 1.57 9.38
N CYS A 219 10.96 2.39 10.33
CA CYS A 219 10.06 2.03 11.42
C CYS A 219 8.63 2.42 11.08
N PHE A 220 7.70 1.72 11.70
CA PHE A 220 6.28 1.91 11.51
C PHE A 220 5.59 2.10 12.86
N ARG A 221 4.61 2.99 12.89
CA ARG A 221 3.77 3.25 14.05
C ARG A 221 2.32 3.23 13.62
N MET A 222 1.51 2.48 14.36
CA MET A 222 0.09 2.30 14.11
C MET A 222 -0.71 2.49 15.39
N LEU A 223 -1.93 2.99 15.24
CA LEU A 223 -2.96 2.98 16.27
C LEU A 223 -4.16 2.22 15.73
N ILE A 224 -4.51 1.11 16.38
CA ILE A 224 -5.58 0.22 15.94
C ILE A 224 -6.62 0.10 17.05
N SER A 225 -7.90 0.17 16.71
CA SER A 225 -8.97 -0.09 17.67
C SER A 225 -9.00 -1.56 18.07
N THR A 226 -9.21 -1.83 19.35
CA THR A 226 -9.20 -3.18 19.93
C THR A 226 -10.46 -3.98 19.60
N ASP A 227 -11.58 -3.33 19.34
CA ASP A 227 -12.89 -3.94 19.10
C ASP A 227 -13.27 -4.02 17.61
N THR A 228 -12.91 -2.99 16.84
CA THR A 228 -13.30 -2.89 15.41
C THR A 228 -12.16 -3.13 14.43
N HIS A 229 -10.92 -3.19 14.93
CA HIS A 229 -9.70 -3.24 14.12
C HIS A 229 -9.51 -2.04 13.18
N GLU A 230 -10.24 -0.94 13.38
CA GLU A 230 -10.07 0.28 12.59
C GLU A 230 -8.68 0.90 12.83
N LEU A 231 -8.03 1.32 11.74
CA LEU A 231 -6.79 2.08 11.79
C LEU A 231 -7.10 3.56 12.03
N PHE A 232 -6.49 4.15 13.06
CA PHE A 232 -6.64 5.58 13.40
C PHE A 232 -5.37 6.39 13.13
N TYR A 233 -4.24 5.71 12.98
CA TYR A 233 -2.96 6.35 12.75
C TYR A 233 -2.01 5.40 12.05
N TYR A 234 -1.27 5.93 11.09
CA TYR A 234 -0.17 5.26 10.42
C TYR A 234 0.96 6.24 10.14
N LYS A 235 2.18 5.85 10.50
CA LYS A 235 3.37 6.64 10.19
C LYS A 235 4.59 5.77 9.92
N GLU A 236 5.28 6.11 8.84
CA GLU A 236 6.60 5.60 8.49
C GLU A 236 7.67 6.61 8.89
N LEU A 237 8.78 6.12 9.44
CA LEU A 237 9.91 6.92 9.89
C LEU A 237 11.23 6.25 9.48
N PRO A 238 12.27 7.00 9.09
CA PRO A 238 13.59 6.44 8.86
C PRO A 238 14.18 5.83 10.15
N PHE A 239 14.68 4.60 10.07
CA PHE A 239 15.32 3.91 11.19
C PHE A 239 16.85 4.04 11.12
N LYS A 240 17.35 5.22 11.50
CA LYS A 240 18.77 5.57 11.34
C LYS A 240 19.66 5.23 12.54
N LYS A 241 19.06 5.06 13.71
CA LYS A 241 19.75 4.82 14.98
C LYS A 241 19.07 3.62 15.63
N GLY A 242 19.85 2.71 16.20
CA GLY A 242 19.39 1.40 16.68
C GLY A 242 18.57 1.43 17.98
N ASP A 243 17.99 2.57 18.35
CA ASP A 243 17.10 2.66 19.50
C ASP A 243 15.67 2.39 19.02
N GLU A 244 14.90 1.60 19.78
CA GLU A 244 13.47 1.42 19.49
C GLU A 244 12.78 2.76 19.24
N MET A 245 11.85 2.78 18.29
CA MET A 245 11.14 4.01 17.91
C MET A 245 9.65 3.97 18.30
N PRO A 246 9.29 3.91 19.61
CA PRO A 246 7.90 4.03 20.06
C PRO A 246 7.36 5.45 19.77
N PHE A 247 6.07 5.67 20.03
CA PHE A 247 5.46 6.98 19.89
C PHE A 247 6.21 8.04 20.72
N SER A 248 6.55 9.17 20.08
CA SER A 248 7.23 10.26 20.77
C SER A 248 6.29 10.97 21.75
N GLU A 249 6.85 11.56 22.81
CA GLU A 249 6.07 12.35 23.77
C GLU A 249 5.25 13.47 23.10
N LYS A 250 5.79 14.10 22.04
CA LYS A 250 5.03 15.09 21.25
C LYS A 250 3.81 14.49 20.58
N GLU A 251 3.90 13.25 20.10
CA GLU A 251 2.76 12.54 19.50
C GLU A 251 1.74 12.14 20.55
N LYS A 252 2.19 11.57 21.68
CA LYS A 252 1.34 11.22 22.81
C LYS A 252 0.55 12.43 23.32
N VAL A 253 1.24 13.55 23.60
CA VAL A 253 0.62 14.82 24.01
C VAL A 253 -0.38 15.31 22.98
N ARG A 254 -0.06 15.27 21.68
CA ARG A 254 -0.98 15.71 20.62
C ARG A 254 -2.25 14.86 20.58
N ILE A 255 -2.11 13.54 20.71
CA ILE A 255 -3.23 12.59 20.70
C ILE A 255 -4.08 12.76 21.97
N GLY A 256 -3.42 12.92 23.13
CA GLY A 256 -4.06 13.11 24.43
C GLY A 256 -4.85 14.41 24.59
N LYS A 257 -4.67 15.41 23.70
CA LYS A 257 -5.49 16.65 23.73
C LYS A 257 -6.99 16.39 23.60
N LYS A 258 -7.41 15.29 22.99
CA LYS A 258 -8.81 14.96 22.72
C LYS A 258 -9.20 13.54 23.13
N ASN A 259 -8.29 12.82 23.78
CA ASN A 259 -8.40 11.39 24.08
C ASN A 259 -7.79 11.12 25.46
N THR A 260 -8.24 10.07 26.13
CA THR A 260 -7.66 9.64 27.41
C THR A 260 -6.45 8.76 27.14
N ILE A 261 -5.31 9.06 27.76
CA ILE A 261 -4.09 8.25 27.64
C ILE A 261 -3.96 7.33 28.86
N ILE A 262 -3.58 6.08 28.63
CA ILE A 262 -3.26 5.07 29.64
C ILE A 262 -1.96 4.34 29.26
N GLY A 263 -1.31 3.70 30.24
CA GLY A 263 -0.06 2.95 30.02
C GLY A 263 1.06 3.84 29.50
N GLU A 264 1.59 4.71 30.36
CA GLU A 264 2.73 5.60 30.08
C GLU A 264 4.05 5.04 30.61
#